data_AF-S3ZAD3-F1
#
_entry.id   AF-S3ZAD3-F1
#
_cell.length_a   1.000
_cell.length_b   1.000
_cell.length_c   1.000
_cell.angle_alpha   90.00
_cell.angle_beta   90.00
_cell.angle_gamma   90.00
#
_symmetry.space_group_name_H-M   'P 1'
#
loop_
_entity.id
_entity.type
_entity.pdbx_description
1 polymer ?
#
loop_
_entity_poly.entity_id
_entity_poly.type
_entity_poly.pdbx_seq_one_letter_code
_entity_poly.pdbx_strand_id
1 'polypeptide(L)'
;MFVRSRRGLSHTHAGSLHAPDAEMALRNARDLYTRRNEGVSIWVVPSAEITASSPDEKDSFFEPAGDKPYRHPTFYDIPEGVKHL
;
A
#
# COMPACT_ATOMS: atom_id res chain seq x y z
N MET A 1 7.02 -10.42 -0.01
CA MET A 1 6.18 -10.89 1.12
C MET A 1 5.75 -9.69 1.95
N PHE A 2 4.52 -9.70 2.46
CA PHE A 2 3.94 -8.59 3.23
C PHE A 2 3.49 -9.06 4.62
N VAL A 3 3.72 -8.24 5.65
CA VAL A 3 3.36 -8.53 7.04
C VAL A 3 2.42 -7.45 7.56
N ARG A 4 1.40 -7.86 8.32
CA ARG A 4 0.58 -6.96 9.15
C ARG A 4 0.75 -7.31 10.61
N SER A 5 1.05 -6.30 11.43
CA SER A 5 1.15 -6.46 12.88
C SER A 5 -0.22 -6.55 13.55
N ARG A 6 -0.27 -6.98 14.82
CA ARG A 6 -1.54 -7.14 15.55
C ARG A 6 -2.39 -5.86 15.60
N ARG A 7 -1.74 -4.71 15.72
CA ARG A 7 -2.38 -3.38 15.74
C ARG A 7 -2.27 -2.64 14.40
N GLY A 8 -1.69 -3.29 13.39
CA GLY A 8 -1.50 -2.71 12.07
C GLY A 8 -2.79 -2.75 11.25
N LEU A 9 -3.04 -1.66 10.51
CA LEU A 9 -4.22 -1.55 9.64
C LEU A 9 -3.99 -2.24 8.28
N SER A 10 -2.76 -2.19 7.77
CA SER A 10 -2.39 -2.68 6.44
C SER A 10 -1.19 -3.62 6.47
N HIS A 11 -1.10 -4.48 5.46
CA HIS A 11 0.09 -5.28 5.18
C HIS A 11 1.15 -4.40 4.54
N THR A 12 2.38 -4.46 5.05
CA THR A 12 3.54 -3.73 4.53
C THR A 12 4.55 -4.70 3.96
N HIS A 13 5.20 -4.34 2.84
CA HIS A 13 6.25 -5.16 2.26
C HIS A 13 7.44 -5.26 3.24
N ALA A 14 7.75 -6.48 3.67
CA ALA A 14 8.82 -6.73 4.63
C ALA A 14 10.10 -7.26 3.96
N GLY A 15 9.98 -7.82 2.75
CA GLY A 15 11.10 -8.35 1.99
C GLY A 15 10.74 -9.53 1.08
N SER A 16 11.77 -10.13 0.51
CA SER A 16 11.69 -11.22 -0.45
C SER A 16 12.42 -12.45 0.06
N LEU A 17 11.95 -13.64 -0.32
CA LEU A 17 12.60 -14.92 0.01
C LEU A 17 12.37 -15.92 -1.13
N HIS A 18 13.21 -16.95 -1.18
CA HIS A 18 13.05 -18.07 -2.10
C HIS A 18 12.40 -19.24 -1.37
N ALA A 19 11.47 -19.92 -2.05
CA ALA A 19 10.82 -21.14 -1.59
C ALA A 19 10.27 -21.89 -2.82
N PRO A 20 10.14 -23.22 -2.78
CA PRO A 20 9.62 -23.99 -3.92
C PRO A 20 8.11 -23.86 -4.09
N ASP A 21 7.37 -23.49 -3.04
CA ASP A 21 5.92 -23.31 -3.06
C ASP A 21 5.46 -22.29 -2.00
N ALA A 22 4.17 -21.95 -2.04
CA ALA A 22 3.57 -20.96 -1.16
C ALA A 22 3.54 -21.38 0.31
N GLU A 23 3.40 -22.69 0.61
CA GLU A 23 3.35 -23.17 1.99
C GLU A 23 4.71 -23.03 2.66
N MET A 24 5.78 -23.47 1.98
CA MET A 24 7.14 -23.28 2.45
C MET A 24 7.51 -21.79 2.51
N ALA A 25 7.03 -20.97 1.58
CA ALA A 25 7.22 -19.53 1.62
C ALA A 25 6.62 -18.90 2.89
N LEU A 26 5.41 -19.30 3.30
CA LEU A 26 4.76 -18.83 4.52
C LEU A 26 5.53 -19.24 5.78
N ARG A 27 6.00 -20.49 5.84
CA ARG A 27 6.81 -21.00 6.97
C ARG A 27 8.11 -20.20 7.10
N ASN A 28 8.84 -20.03 6.00
CA ASN A 28 10.08 -19.25 5.96
C ASN A 28 9.84 -17.78 6.33
N ALA A 29 8.76 -17.17 5.81
CA ALA A 29 8.40 -15.79 6.12
C ALA A 29 8.12 -15.58 7.61
N ARG A 30 7.39 -16.50 8.24
CA ARG A 30 7.08 -16.47 9.67
C ARG A 30 8.38 -16.48 10.50
N ASP A 31 9.28 -17.41 10.19
CA ASP A 31 10.47 -17.62 11.02
C ASP A 31 11.50 -16.48 10.88
N LEU A 32 11.55 -15.85 9.70
CA LEU A 32 12.45 -14.73 9.42
C LEU A 32 11.89 -13.37 9.89
N TYR A 33 10.59 -13.11 9.71
CA TYR A 33 10.03 -11.76 9.80
C TYR A 33 8.97 -11.54 10.88
N THR A 34 8.50 -12.59 11.58
CA THR A 34 7.48 -12.44 12.62
C THR A 34 7.94 -12.87 14.01
N ARG A 35 9.24 -12.77 14.28
CA ARG A 35 9.79 -13.09 15.62
C ARG A 35 9.03 -12.29 16.69
N ARG A 36 8.70 -12.96 17.81
CA ARG A 36 7.90 -12.41 18.94
C ARG A 36 6.44 -12.06 18.65
N ASN A 37 5.81 -12.67 17.63
CA ASN A 37 4.38 -12.43 17.29
C ASN A 37 4.05 -10.98 16.94
N GLU A 38 5.04 -10.18 16.54
CA GLU A 38 4.78 -8.80 16.09
C GLU A 38 3.95 -8.78 14.80
N GLY A 39 4.15 -9.76 13.90
CA GLY A 39 3.34 -10.00 12.70
C GLY A 39 2.31 -11.10 12.92
N VAL A 40 1.02 -10.79 12.75
CA VAL A 40 -0.10 -11.75 12.94
C VAL A 40 -0.73 -12.23 11.63
N SER A 41 -0.38 -11.60 10.50
CA SER A 41 -0.86 -11.98 9.17
C SER A 41 0.26 -11.77 8.16
N ILE A 42 0.46 -12.77 7.30
CA ILE A 42 1.51 -12.82 6.29
C ILE A 42 0.87 -13.08 4.93
N TRP A 43 1.24 -12.29 3.92
CA TRP A 43 0.95 -12.57 2.52
C TRP A 43 2.23 -12.89 1.78
N VAL A 44 2.22 -14.01 1.07
CA VAL A 44 3.25 -14.38 0.09
C VAL A 44 2.64 -14.31 -1.30
N VAL A 45 3.38 -13.71 -2.23
CA VAL A 45 2.97 -13.57 -3.63
C VAL A 45 4.20 -13.92 -4.45
N PRO A 46 4.12 -14.84 -5.43
CA PRO A 46 5.20 -15.08 -6.36
C PRO A 46 5.56 -13.79 -7.10
N SER A 47 6.84 -13.50 -7.27
CA SER A 47 7.27 -12.26 -7.94
C SER A 47 6.74 -12.14 -9.36
N ALA A 48 6.52 -13.26 -10.05
CA ALA A 48 5.96 -13.29 -11.41
C ALA A 48 4.49 -12.82 -11.48
N GLU A 49 3.76 -12.85 -10.37
CA GLU A 49 2.36 -12.40 -10.30
C GLU A 49 2.24 -10.90 -9.96
N ILE A 50 3.37 -10.21 -9.75
CA ILE A 50 3.40 -8.78 -9.42
C ILE A 50 3.74 -8.00 -10.68
N THR A 51 2.79 -7.18 -11.15
CA THR A 51 3.05 -6.17 -12.19
C THR A 51 3.44 -4.85 -11.53
N ALA A 52 4.57 -4.29 -11.93
CA ALA A 52 5.03 -2.98 -11.50
C ALA A 52 4.98 -1.99 -12.66
N SER A 53 4.66 -0.73 -12.38
CA SER A 53 4.82 0.36 -13.35
C SER A 53 6.29 0.56 -13.68
N SER A 54 6.61 0.94 -14.93
CA SER A 54 7.97 1.34 -15.27
C SER A 54 8.34 2.67 -14.59
N PRO A 55 9.59 2.85 -14.12
CA PRO A 55 10.07 4.17 -13.68
C PRO A 55 9.88 5.25 -14.76
N ASP A 56 9.98 4.89 -16.04
CA ASP A 56 9.82 5.80 -17.17
C ASP A 56 8.35 6.18 -17.44
N GLU A 57 7.39 5.42 -16.89
CA GLU A 57 5.96 5.69 -17.02
C GLU A 57 5.40 6.51 -15.85
N LYS A 58 6.26 6.88 -14.88
CA LYS A 58 5.86 7.59 -13.66
C LYS A 58 5.08 8.87 -13.99
N ASP A 59 5.56 9.66 -14.94
CA ASP A 59 4.92 10.93 -15.26
C ASP A 59 3.53 10.69 -15.87
N SER A 60 3.37 9.78 -16.84
CA SER A 60 2.04 9.51 -17.42
C SER A 60 1.01 8.94 -16.43
N PHE A 61 1.43 8.11 -15.46
CA PHE A 61 0.52 7.56 -14.44
C PHE A 61 0.19 8.56 -13.33
N PHE A 62 1.07 9.52 -13.02
CA PHE A 62 0.93 10.39 -11.83
C PHE A 62 0.80 11.90 -12.14
N GLU A 63 1.21 12.39 -13.32
CA GLU A 63 1.04 13.80 -13.76
C GLU A 63 -0.40 14.31 -13.63
N PRO A 64 -1.45 13.54 -14.02
CA PRO A 64 -2.83 14.02 -13.90
C PRO A 64 -3.28 14.26 -12.45
N ALA A 65 -2.51 13.81 -11.44
CA ALA A 65 -2.75 14.10 -10.03
C ALA A 65 -1.91 15.29 -9.51
N GLY A 66 -0.78 15.61 -10.16
CA GLY A 66 0.08 16.73 -9.78
C GLY A 66 -0.50 18.10 -10.13
N ASP A 67 -1.15 18.20 -11.29
CA ASP A 67 -1.68 19.47 -11.83
C ASP A 67 -3.17 19.73 -11.51
N LYS A 68 -3.76 18.95 -10.58
CA LYS A 68 -5.11 19.20 -10.08
C LYS A 68 -5.06 19.95 -8.75
N PRO A 69 -4.97 21.29 -8.75
CA PRO A 69 -5.23 22.04 -7.54
C PRO A 69 -6.67 21.71 -7.09
N TYR A 70 -6.81 21.34 -5.82
CA TYR A 70 -8.11 21.20 -5.19
C TYR A 70 -8.92 22.49 -5.45
N ARG A 71 -10.00 22.40 -6.21
CA ARG A 71 -10.88 23.54 -6.45
C ARG A 71 -11.98 23.50 -5.41
N HIS A 72 -12.02 24.51 -4.53
CA HIS A 72 -13.19 24.73 -3.71
C HIS A 72 -14.40 25.00 -4.62
N PRO A 73 -15.56 24.36 -4.36
CA PRO A 73 -16.80 24.66 -5.06
C PRO A 73 -17.12 26.17 -4.97
N THR A 74 -16.96 26.92 -6.07
CA THR A 74 -17.36 28.34 -6.15
C THR A 74 -18.72 28.51 -6.83
N PHE A 75 -19.42 27.43 -7.14
CA PHE A 75 -20.64 27.44 -7.96
C PHE A 75 -21.94 27.59 -7.15
N TYR A 76 -21.84 27.80 -5.84
CA TYR A 76 -22.98 28.11 -4.99
C TYR A 76 -22.70 29.34 -4.14
N ASP A 77 -23.70 30.22 -4.04
CA ASP A 77 -23.65 31.36 -3.14
C ASP A 77 -23.67 30.87 -1.69
N ILE A 78 -22.65 31.24 -0.93
CA ILE A 78 -22.59 30.95 0.51
C ILE A 78 -23.49 31.99 1.21
N PRO A 79 -24.53 31.56 1.94
CA PRO A 79 -25.40 32.48 2.67
C PRO A 79 -24.61 33.27 3.71
N GLU A 80 -24.96 34.55 3.88
CA GLU A 80 -24.36 35.43 4.88
C GLU A 80 -24.61 34.87 6.29
N GLY A 81 -23.58 34.31 6.93
CA GLY A 81 -23.65 33.73 8.27
C GLY A 81 -22.83 32.45 8.48
N VAL A 82 -22.39 31.78 7.42
CA VAL A 82 -21.57 30.55 7.54
C VAL A 82 -20.09 30.90 7.51
N LYS A 83 -19.50 31.19 8.67
CA LYS A 83 -18.09 31.64 8.78
C LYS A 83 -17.05 30.52 8.83
N HIS A 84 -17.45 29.27 9.01
CA HIS A 84 -16.51 28.15 9.19
C HIS A 84 -17.00 26.89 8.46
N LEU A 85 -16.42 26.65 7.29
CA LEU A 85 -16.35 25.37 6.60
C LEU A 85 -14.87 25.02 6.45
#